data_AF-A0AA97DC55-F1
#
_entry.id   AF-A0AA97DC55-F1
#
_cell.length_a   1.000
_cell.length_b   1.000
_cell.length_c   1.000
_cell.angle_alpha   90.00
_cell.angle_beta   90.00
_cell.angle_gamma   90.00
#
_symmetry.space_group_name_H-M   'P 1'
#
loop_
_entity.id
_entity.type
_entity.pdbx_description
1 polymer ?
#
loop_
_entity_poly.entity_id
_entity_poly.type
_entity_poly.pdbx_seq_one_letter_code
_entity_poly.pdbx_strand_id
1 'polypeptide(L)'
;MTIRILFIFLFSLLFVSCGSKKTVVRKPSRIVVVEPKPEKIPSVNQAKHIRNLQRSSTTLNTDVLQYIRKYAPIAVHEMHTSKIPASITLAQGILESGSGKSLLARKSNNHFGIKCHKNWKGERVYHDDDEKGECFRKYTYVESSYKDHSAFLTQRRRYAFLFDYGTKDYKKWAKGLRKAGYATDKKYPQKLLKLIKTYQLFEFDSFKKRHFKTAKHSKKYLPKKKETKTYIVKKGDTLYAISKRFDISVAALKEQNNLKNNDLEIGKKLIIEH
;
A
#
# COMPACT_ATOMS: atom_id res chain seq x y z
N MET A 1 73.35 70.34 -2.42
CA MET A 1 73.69 68.92 -2.14
C MET A 1 72.37 68.20 -1.83
N THR A 2 71.74 67.55 -2.83
CA THR A 2 71.87 66.11 -3.19
C THR A 2 71.18 65.19 -2.18
N ILE A 3 70.38 64.15 -2.48
CA ILE A 3 69.88 63.46 -3.68
C ILE A 3 68.67 62.60 -3.20
N ARG A 4 67.68 62.34 -4.07
CA ARG A 4 66.59 61.34 -3.91
C ARG A 4 67.14 59.91 -3.90
N ILE A 5 66.64 58.99 -3.06
CA ILE A 5 66.53 57.56 -3.41
C ILE A 5 65.24 56.96 -2.85
N LEU A 6 64.50 56.33 -3.76
CA LEU A 6 63.30 55.51 -3.62
C LEU A 6 63.75 54.05 -3.45
N PHE A 7 63.25 53.30 -2.45
CA PHE A 7 63.25 51.83 -2.50
C PHE A 7 62.01 51.24 -1.83
N ILE A 8 61.11 50.81 -2.71
CA ILE A 8 60.08 49.79 -2.54
C ILE A 8 60.72 48.52 -1.95
N PHE A 9 60.11 47.83 -0.98
CA PHE A 9 60.01 46.36 -0.97
C PHE A 9 59.05 45.82 0.12
N LEU A 10 58.04 45.10 -0.35
CA LEU A 10 57.35 43.95 0.27
C LEU A 10 56.43 44.16 1.48
N PHE A 11 55.20 44.61 1.19
CA PHE A 11 54.02 44.24 1.97
C PHE A 11 53.76 42.74 1.75
N SER A 12 54.23 41.89 2.67
CA SER A 12 53.97 40.45 2.63
C SER A 12 52.49 40.19 2.91
N LEU A 13 51.76 39.99 1.81
CA LEU A 13 50.45 39.40 1.74
C LEU A 13 50.37 38.07 2.53
N LEU A 14 49.81 38.13 3.73
CA LEU A 14 49.15 36.97 4.34
C LEU A 14 47.71 36.92 3.82
N PHE A 15 47.54 36.51 2.56
CA PHE A 15 46.26 35.95 2.13
C PHE A 15 46.05 34.64 2.89
N VAL A 16 45.35 34.71 4.02
CA VAL A 16 44.71 33.56 4.61
C VAL A 16 43.69 33.05 3.59
N SER A 17 44.12 32.08 2.80
CA SER A 17 43.26 31.30 1.91
C SER A 17 42.24 30.59 2.79
N CYS A 18 41.04 31.17 2.89
CA CYS A 18 39.89 30.51 3.46
C CYS A 18 39.44 29.45 2.44
N GLY A 19 40.16 28.33 2.43
CA GLY A 19 39.81 27.16 1.65
C GLY A 19 38.45 26.66 2.10
N SER A 20 37.42 26.97 1.33
CA SER A 20 36.09 26.42 1.54
C SER A 20 36.20 24.90 1.43
N LYS A 21 36.23 24.21 2.58
CA LYS A 21 36.07 22.76 2.65
C LYS A 21 34.69 22.47 2.07
N LYS A 22 34.64 22.12 0.79
CA LYS A 22 33.46 21.48 0.20
C LYS A 22 33.31 20.15 0.92
N THR A 23 32.54 20.13 2.00
CA THR A 23 32.00 18.90 2.56
C THR A 23 31.17 18.27 1.45
N VAL A 24 31.73 17.24 0.82
CA VAL A 24 30.97 16.34 -0.03
C VAL A 24 29.97 15.66 0.89
N VAL A 25 28.76 16.22 0.98
CA VAL A 25 27.62 15.54 1.58
C VAL A 25 27.39 14.32 0.70
N ARG A 26 27.93 13.16 1.11
CA ARG A 26 27.52 11.88 0.56
C ARG A 26 26.01 11.80 0.79
N LYS A 27 25.23 11.95 -0.28
CA LYS A 27 23.79 11.70 -0.23
C LYS A 27 23.63 10.33 0.41
N PRO A 28 22.92 10.20 1.55
CA PRO A 28 22.65 8.90 2.12
C PRO A 28 22.01 8.05 1.03
N SER A 29 22.50 6.82 0.85
CA SER A 29 21.95 5.86 -0.09
C SER A 29 20.44 5.83 0.10
N ARG A 30 19.70 6.28 -0.92
CA ARG A 30 18.23 6.38 -0.85
C ARG A 30 17.74 4.96 -0.62
N ILE A 31 17.25 4.65 0.59
CA ILE A 31 16.60 3.36 0.86
C ILE A 31 15.34 3.36 -0.01
N VAL A 32 15.42 2.73 -1.18
CA VAL A 32 14.26 2.53 -2.04
C VAL A 32 13.46 1.42 -1.40
N VAL A 33 12.38 1.78 -0.70
CA VAL A 33 11.42 0.80 -0.21
C VAL A 33 10.73 0.21 -1.44
N VAL A 34 11.18 -0.97 -1.88
CA VAL A 34 10.58 -1.67 -3.01
C VAL A 34 9.25 -2.27 -2.56
N GLU A 35 8.16 -1.78 -3.13
CA GLU A 35 6.83 -2.34 -2.88
C GLU A 35 6.71 -3.72 -3.54
N PRO A 36 6.23 -4.76 -2.84
CA PRO A 36 6.00 -6.06 -3.44
C PRO A 36 4.91 -5.94 -4.52
N LYS A 37 5.12 -6.58 -5.66
CA LYS A 37 4.11 -6.66 -6.73
C LYS A 37 2.81 -7.26 -6.17
N PRO A 38 1.65 -6.63 -6.38
CA PRO A 38 0.39 -7.11 -5.82
C PRO A 38 -0.01 -8.48 -6.39
N GLU A 39 -0.56 -9.33 -5.52
CA GLU A 39 -1.12 -10.61 -5.92
C GLU A 39 -2.46 -10.41 -6.64
N LYS A 40 -2.79 -11.33 -7.56
CA LYS A 40 -4.04 -11.26 -8.33
C LYS A 40 -5.23 -11.59 -7.42
N ILE A 41 -6.04 -10.58 -7.09
CA ILE A 41 -7.23 -10.73 -6.24
C ILE A 41 -8.40 -11.31 -7.06
N PRO A 42 -9.11 -12.34 -6.53
CA PRO A 42 -10.27 -12.92 -7.21
C PRO A 42 -11.45 -11.94 -7.33
N SER A 43 -12.30 -12.19 -8.32
CA SER A 43 -13.50 -11.41 -8.58
C SER A 43 -14.48 -11.43 -7.40
N VAL A 44 -15.19 -10.33 -7.21
CA VAL A 44 -16.22 -10.16 -6.18
C VAL A 44 -17.58 -9.86 -6.80
N ASN A 45 -17.81 -10.37 -8.01
CA ASN A 45 -19.01 -10.12 -8.82
C ASN A 45 -19.23 -8.66 -9.23
N GLN A 46 -18.18 -7.82 -9.18
CA GLN A 46 -18.26 -6.39 -9.49
C GLN A 46 -18.76 -6.11 -10.92
N ALA A 47 -18.47 -6.99 -11.89
CA ALA A 47 -19.00 -6.88 -13.24
C ALA A 47 -20.51 -7.16 -13.33
N LYS A 48 -21.04 -8.08 -12.50
CA LYS A 48 -22.49 -8.34 -12.41
C LYS A 48 -23.18 -7.18 -11.70
N HIS A 49 -22.60 -6.72 -10.59
CA HIS A 49 -23.08 -5.56 -9.84
C HIS A 49 -23.24 -4.31 -10.73
N ILE A 50 -22.22 -3.96 -11.51
CA ILE A 50 -22.29 -2.80 -12.44
C ILE A 50 -23.37 -2.98 -13.50
N ARG A 51 -23.52 -4.17 -14.09
CA ARG A 51 -24.59 -4.42 -15.07
C ARG A 51 -25.98 -4.24 -14.46
N ASN A 52 -26.17 -4.65 -13.20
CA ASN A 52 -27.43 -4.45 -12.50
C ASN A 52 -27.71 -2.96 -12.26
N LEU A 53 -26.69 -2.22 -11.80
CA LEU A 53 -26.79 -0.76 -11.61
C LEU A 53 -27.17 -0.04 -12.90
N GLN A 54 -26.49 -0.34 -14.01
CA GLN A 54 -26.74 0.29 -15.31
C GLN A 54 -28.12 -0.06 -15.90
N ARG A 55 -28.67 -1.22 -15.56
CA ARG A 55 -30.06 -1.58 -15.91
C ARG A 55 -31.08 -0.76 -15.11
N SER A 56 -30.77 -0.45 -13.86
CA SER A 56 -31.66 0.32 -12.98
C SER A 56 -31.58 1.82 -13.19
N SER A 57 -30.46 2.34 -13.70
CA SER A 57 -30.24 3.78 -13.90
C SER A 57 -29.21 4.04 -14.99
N THR A 58 -29.59 4.88 -15.96
CA THR A 58 -28.73 5.30 -17.09
C THR A 58 -27.88 6.53 -16.79
N THR A 59 -28.10 7.22 -15.67
CA THR A 59 -27.45 8.50 -15.30
C THR A 59 -26.27 8.35 -14.35
N LEU A 60 -25.83 7.12 -14.07
CA LEU A 60 -24.71 6.85 -13.18
C LEU A 60 -23.39 7.33 -13.80
N ASN A 61 -22.52 7.90 -12.97
CA ASN A 61 -21.23 8.39 -13.44
C ASN A 61 -20.33 7.20 -13.87
N THR A 62 -19.96 7.18 -15.15
CA THR A 62 -19.16 6.12 -15.76
C THR A 62 -17.80 5.93 -15.07
N ASP A 63 -17.19 7.00 -14.59
CA ASP A 63 -15.87 6.95 -13.93
C ASP A 63 -15.96 6.24 -12.59
N VAL A 64 -17.02 6.52 -11.83
CA VAL A 64 -17.28 5.83 -10.57
C VAL A 64 -17.53 4.35 -10.83
N LEU A 65 -18.30 3.99 -11.86
CA LEU A 65 -18.53 2.59 -12.25
C LEU A 65 -17.22 1.89 -12.63
N GLN A 66 -16.35 2.54 -13.41
CA GLN A 66 -15.03 2.00 -13.76
C GLN A 66 -14.15 1.83 -12.53
N TYR A 67 -14.17 2.79 -11.60
CA TYR A 67 -13.44 2.70 -10.34
C TYR A 67 -13.90 1.51 -9.51
N ILE A 68 -15.21 1.34 -9.34
CA ILE A 68 -15.81 0.18 -8.64
C ILE A 68 -15.39 -1.12 -9.34
N ARG A 69 -15.45 -1.18 -10.67
CA ARG A 69 -15.06 -2.36 -11.45
C ARG A 69 -13.62 -2.79 -11.16
N LYS A 70 -12.73 -1.81 -11.04
CA LYS A 70 -11.30 -2.04 -10.89
C LYS A 70 -10.95 -2.41 -9.44
N TYR A 71 -11.53 -1.71 -8.47
CA TYR A 71 -11.03 -1.74 -7.09
C TYR A 71 -11.95 -2.42 -6.07
N ALA A 72 -13.17 -2.80 -6.42
CA ALA A 72 -14.03 -3.59 -5.52
C ALA A 72 -13.36 -4.88 -5.00
N PRO A 73 -12.64 -5.67 -5.83
CA PRO A 73 -11.90 -6.83 -5.32
C PRO A 73 -10.91 -6.47 -4.20
N ILE A 74 -10.15 -5.38 -4.35
CA ILE A 74 -9.18 -4.92 -3.35
C ILE A 74 -9.90 -4.49 -2.07
N ALA A 75 -10.97 -3.70 -2.19
CA ALA A 75 -11.72 -3.24 -1.02
C ALA A 75 -12.33 -4.39 -0.22
N VAL A 76 -12.84 -5.43 -0.89
CA VAL A 76 -13.35 -6.65 -0.20
C VAL A 76 -12.21 -7.46 0.41
N HIS A 77 -11.06 -7.56 -0.26
CA HIS A 77 -9.87 -8.18 0.33
C HIS A 77 -9.45 -7.46 1.61
N GLU A 78 -9.31 -6.14 1.55
CA GLU A 78 -8.98 -5.30 2.69
C GLU A 78 -10.03 -5.38 3.81
N MET A 79 -11.32 -5.48 3.47
CA MET A 79 -12.36 -5.70 4.49
C MET A 79 -12.14 -6.97 5.28
N HIS A 80 -11.74 -8.06 4.62
CA HIS A 80 -11.52 -9.31 5.33
C HIS A 80 -10.26 -9.32 6.19
N THR A 81 -9.20 -8.63 5.75
CA THR A 81 -7.91 -8.54 6.45
C THR A 81 -7.95 -7.53 7.60
N SER A 82 -8.61 -6.38 7.39
CA SER A 82 -8.58 -5.24 8.32
C SER A 82 -9.89 -4.96 9.05
N LYS A 83 -10.99 -5.63 8.68
CA LYS A 83 -12.34 -5.43 9.25
C LYS A 83 -12.98 -4.06 8.98
N ILE A 84 -12.49 -3.31 8.00
CA ILE A 84 -13.12 -2.08 7.51
C ILE A 84 -14.17 -2.44 6.44
N PRO A 85 -15.43 -1.96 6.48
CA PRO A 85 -16.41 -2.23 5.44
C PRO A 85 -15.88 -1.93 4.03
N ALA A 86 -16.06 -2.86 3.09
CA ALA A 86 -15.63 -2.66 1.70
C ALA A 86 -16.30 -1.45 1.07
N SER A 87 -17.56 -1.18 1.43
CA SER A 87 -18.33 -0.02 1.00
C SER A 87 -17.73 1.30 1.46
N ILE A 88 -17.15 1.34 2.67
CA ILE A 88 -16.46 2.50 3.22
C ILE A 88 -15.16 2.73 2.47
N THR A 89 -14.32 1.69 2.34
CA THR A 89 -13.04 1.80 1.60
C THR A 89 -13.28 2.24 0.15
N LEU A 90 -14.28 1.69 -0.55
CA LEU A 90 -14.63 2.13 -1.90
C LEU A 90 -15.13 3.58 -1.94
N ALA A 91 -16.04 3.96 -1.04
CA ALA A 91 -16.59 5.30 -1.04
C ALA A 91 -15.54 6.37 -0.73
N GLN A 92 -14.63 6.11 0.21
CA GLN A 92 -13.48 6.97 0.47
C GLN A 92 -12.58 7.02 -0.76
N GLY A 93 -12.20 5.87 -1.31
CA GLY A 93 -11.37 5.81 -2.52
C GLY A 93 -11.98 6.61 -3.67
N ILE A 94 -13.29 6.49 -3.93
CA ILE A 94 -14.00 7.26 -4.97
C ILE A 94 -13.94 8.77 -4.67
N LEU A 95 -14.22 9.16 -3.42
CA LEU A 95 -14.30 10.56 -3.02
C LEU A 95 -12.92 11.24 -3.05
N GLU A 96 -11.93 10.67 -2.35
CA GLU A 96 -10.60 11.28 -2.16
C GLU A 96 -9.79 11.31 -3.47
N SER A 97 -9.97 10.33 -4.35
CA SER A 97 -9.21 10.25 -5.61
C SER A 97 -9.94 10.86 -6.80
N GLY A 98 -11.16 11.38 -6.62
CA GLY A 98 -12.01 11.78 -7.73
C GLY A 98 -12.22 10.63 -8.72
N SER A 99 -12.57 9.44 -8.22
CA SER A 99 -12.64 8.19 -8.99
C SER A 99 -11.33 7.86 -9.74
N GLY A 100 -10.18 8.10 -9.10
CA GLY A 100 -8.84 7.82 -9.61
C GLY A 100 -8.30 8.86 -10.58
N LYS A 101 -9.03 9.96 -10.80
CA LYS A 101 -8.67 10.99 -11.78
C LYS A 101 -7.96 12.20 -11.19
N SER A 102 -7.96 12.38 -9.87
CA SER A 102 -7.25 13.48 -9.24
C SER A 102 -5.77 13.47 -9.64
N LEU A 103 -5.16 14.65 -9.67
CA LEU A 103 -3.75 14.77 -10.04
C LEU A 103 -2.86 13.96 -9.08
N LEU A 104 -3.17 14.00 -7.79
CA LEU A 104 -2.52 13.20 -6.76
C LEU A 104 -2.63 11.70 -7.07
N ALA A 105 -3.83 11.18 -7.31
CA ALA A 105 -4.05 9.76 -7.59
C ALA A 105 -3.30 9.29 -8.85
N ARG A 106 -3.38 10.06 -9.95
CA ARG A 106 -2.71 9.71 -11.22
C ARG A 106 -1.18 9.74 -11.14
N LYS A 107 -0.60 10.70 -10.40
CA LYS A 107 0.86 10.86 -10.30
C LYS A 107 1.51 9.98 -9.25
N SER A 108 0.75 9.51 -8.28
CA SER A 108 1.32 8.86 -7.09
C SER A 108 0.62 7.59 -6.64
N ASN A 109 -0.43 7.15 -7.34
CA ASN A 109 -1.31 6.07 -6.92
C ASN A 109 -1.89 6.24 -5.50
N ASN A 110 -1.84 7.45 -4.93
CA ASN A 110 -2.42 7.74 -3.62
C ASN A 110 -3.92 8.04 -3.77
N HIS A 111 -4.73 7.03 -3.46
CA HIS A 111 -6.18 7.07 -3.67
C HIS A 111 -6.97 7.59 -2.46
N PHE A 112 -6.30 7.84 -1.33
CA PHE A 112 -6.94 8.19 -0.06
C PHE A 112 -6.40 9.50 0.54
N GLY A 113 -5.58 10.25 -0.19
CA GLY A 113 -5.01 11.51 0.28
C GLY A 113 -4.09 11.36 1.49
N ILE A 114 -3.40 10.22 1.65
CA ILE A 114 -2.60 9.98 2.86
C ILE A 114 -1.35 10.86 2.84
N LYS A 115 -1.28 11.80 3.78
CA LYS A 115 -0.15 12.71 3.99
C LYS A 115 1.10 11.97 4.49
N CYS A 116 2.27 12.55 4.24
CA CYS A 116 3.53 12.08 4.81
C CYS A 116 3.52 12.35 6.32
N HIS A 117 3.76 11.31 7.12
CA HIS A 117 3.98 11.45 8.55
C HIS A 117 5.46 11.22 8.87
N LYS A 118 5.90 11.59 10.09
CA LYS A 118 7.32 11.56 10.51
C LYS A 118 8.04 10.24 10.17
N ASN A 119 7.34 9.11 10.23
CA ASN A 119 7.91 7.77 10.01
C ASN A 119 7.77 7.25 8.57
N TRP A 120 7.24 8.04 7.63
CA TRP A 120 7.09 7.61 6.25
C TRP A 120 8.44 7.57 5.54
N LYS A 121 8.91 6.37 5.19
CA LYS A 121 10.20 6.13 4.51
C LYS A 121 10.07 5.86 3.01
N GLY A 122 8.84 5.70 2.50
CA GLY A 122 8.58 5.45 1.09
C GLY A 122 8.67 6.70 0.23
N GLU A 123 8.29 6.56 -1.05
CA GLU A 123 8.29 7.68 -1.99
C GLU A 123 7.27 8.77 -1.60
N ARG A 124 7.52 10.00 -2.06
CA ARG A 124 6.72 11.17 -1.72
C ARG A 124 6.39 11.96 -2.98
N VAL A 125 5.25 12.65 -2.95
CA VAL A 125 4.89 13.68 -3.92
C VAL A 125 4.43 14.91 -3.14
N TYR A 126 4.73 16.09 -3.66
CA TYR A 126 4.25 17.35 -3.09
C TYR A 126 3.09 17.85 -3.96
N HIS A 127 2.01 18.25 -3.32
CA HIS A 127 0.81 18.73 -3.97
C HIS A 127 0.17 19.80 -3.07
N ASP A 128 -0.33 20.86 -3.67
CA ASP A 128 -1.07 21.89 -2.94
C ASP A 128 -2.52 21.40 -2.78
N ASP A 129 -2.98 21.17 -1.55
CA ASP A 129 -4.34 20.68 -1.26
C ASP A 129 -5.02 21.61 -0.25
N ASP A 130 -4.69 21.50 1.04
CA ASP A 130 -5.13 22.44 2.08
C ASP A 130 -4.11 23.59 2.23
N GLU A 131 -2.82 23.25 2.18
CA GLU A 131 -1.70 24.18 2.28
C GLU A 131 -0.74 24.02 1.09
N LYS A 132 0.10 25.03 0.86
CA LYS A 132 1.12 24.97 -0.19
C LYS A 132 2.23 24.00 0.21
N GLY A 133 2.59 23.09 -0.69
CA GLY A 133 3.70 22.17 -0.52
C GLY A 133 3.42 21.02 0.44
N GLU A 134 2.16 20.60 0.58
CA GLU A 134 1.84 19.45 1.41
C GLU A 134 2.47 18.16 0.86
N CYS A 135 3.04 17.37 1.77
CA CYS A 135 3.67 16.11 1.42
C CYS A 135 2.64 14.98 1.47
N PHE A 136 2.53 14.24 0.37
CA PHE A 136 1.71 13.04 0.27
C PHE A 136 2.57 11.81 0.00
N ARG A 137 2.12 10.66 0.52
CA ARG A 137 2.73 9.37 0.22
C ARG A 137 2.56 9.07 -1.27
N LYS A 138 3.59 8.48 -1.88
CA LYS A 138 3.56 7.98 -3.25
C LYS A 138 3.77 6.47 -3.24
N TYR A 139 3.01 5.79 -4.09
CA TYR A 139 3.01 4.35 -4.21
C TYR A 139 3.29 3.92 -5.66
N THR A 140 3.91 2.76 -5.78
CA THR A 140 4.13 2.08 -7.07
C THR A 140 2.82 1.46 -7.57
N TYR A 141 2.01 0.93 -6.65
CA TYR A 141 0.74 0.25 -6.96
C TYR A 141 -0.43 0.87 -6.18
N VAL A 142 -1.62 0.87 -6.79
CA VAL A 142 -2.84 1.35 -6.11
C VAL A 142 -3.19 0.43 -4.93
N GLU A 143 -2.95 -0.87 -5.07
CA GLU A 143 -3.10 -1.87 -4.02
C GLU A 143 -2.31 -1.49 -2.75
N SER A 144 -1.10 -0.93 -2.92
CA SER A 144 -0.31 -0.43 -1.80
C SER A 144 -0.98 0.75 -1.09
N SER A 145 -1.64 1.65 -1.84
CA SER A 145 -2.41 2.74 -1.26
C SER A 145 -3.62 2.24 -0.48
N TYR A 146 -4.30 1.18 -0.96
CA TYR A 146 -5.42 0.55 -0.24
C TYR A 146 -4.96 -0.13 1.05
N LYS A 147 -3.87 -0.89 0.97
CA LYS A 147 -3.25 -1.54 2.15
C LYS A 147 -2.79 -0.51 3.18
N ASP A 148 -2.16 0.58 2.73
CA ASP A 148 -1.68 1.63 3.63
C ASP A 148 -2.84 2.43 4.24
N HIS A 149 -3.95 2.62 3.52
CA HIS A 149 -5.19 3.16 4.08
C HIS A 149 -5.75 2.27 5.20
N SER A 150 -5.82 0.95 4.97
CA SER A 150 -6.24 0.01 6.01
C SER A 150 -5.31 0.05 7.22
N ALA A 151 -3.99 0.09 6.99
CA ALA A 151 -3.00 0.24 8.06
C ALA A 151 -3.17 1.56 8.81
N PHE A 152 -3.43 2.66 8.11
CA PHE A 152 -3.64 3.99 8.68
C PHE A 152 -4.83 3.99 9.66
N LEU A 153 -5.94 3.34 9.31
CA LEU A 153 -7.11 3.25 10.18
C LEU A 153 -6.90 2.24 11.33
N THR A 154 -6.32 1.08 11.06
CA THR A 154 -6.13 0.02 12.09
C THR A 154 -5.07 0.37 13.13
N GLN A 155 -4.01 1.10 12.77
CA GLN A 155 -2.86 1.34 13.66
C GLN A 155 -3.00 2.59 14.54
N ARG A 156 -3.99 3.46 14.28
CA ARG A 156 -4.13 4.72 15.02
C ARG A 156 -5.25 4.64 16.03
N ARG A 157 -4.89 4.81 17.30
CA ARG A 157 -5.82 4.76 18.45
C ARG A 157 -7.11 5.57 18.28
N ARG A 158 -7.04 6.74 17.62
CA ARG A 158 -8.22 7.59 17.35
C ARG A 158 -9.33 6.91 16.53
N TYR A 159 -9.00 5.88 15.75
CA TYR A 159 -9.96 5.11 14.95
C TYR A 159 -10.34 3.76 15.60
N ALA A 160 -9.72 3.39 16.73
CA ALA A 160 -9.91 2.06 17.33
C ALA A 160 -11.39 1.72 17.61
N PHE A 161 -12.18 2.68 18.09
CA PHE A 161 -13.60 2.50 18.37
C PHE A 161 -14.47 2.18 17.13
N LEU A 162 -13.95 2.42 15.91
CA LEU A 162 -14.66 2.05 14.68
C LEU A 162 -14.73 0.53 14.50
N PHE A 163 -13.75 -0.19 15.04
CA PHE A 163 -13.64 -1.63 14.91
C PHE A 163 -14.55 -2.39 15.89
N ASP A 164 -15.22 -1.68 16.81
CA ASP A 164 -16.33 -2.20 17.62
C ASP A 164 -17.62 -2.31 16.79
N TYR A 165 -17.67 -1.69 15.60
CA TYR A 165 -18.81 -1.77 14.69
C TYR A 165 -18.66 -2.97 13.74
N GLY A 166 -19.80 -3.55 13.33
CA GLY A 166 -19.78 -4.63 12.34
C GLY A 166 -19.34 -4.15 10.96
N THR A 167 -18.82 -5.07 10.14
CA THR A 167 -18.40 -4.77 8.76
C THR A 167 -19.57 -4.38 7.84
N LYS A 168 -20.82 -4.51 8.31
CA LYS A 168 -22.04 -4.07 7.61
C LYS A 168 -22.57 -2.72 8.10
N ASP A 169 -22.01 -2.17 9.18
CA ASP A 169 -22.48 -0.94 9.81
C ASP A 169 -21.90 0.32 9.17
N TYR A 170 -21.88 0.38 7.82
CA TYR A 170 -21.27 1.48 7.07
C TYR A 170 -21.82 2.87 7.48
N LYS A 171 -23.06 2.95 7.97
CA LYS A 171 -23.64 4.19 8.51
C LYS A 171 -22.95 4.68 9.78
N LYS A 172 -22.61 3.76 10.71
CA LYS A 172 -21.87 4.09 11.93
C LYS A 172 -20.42 4.43 11.57
N TRP A 173 -19.81 3.66 10.67
CA TRP A 173 -18.47 3.93 10.15
C TRP A 173 -18.35 5.32 9.53
N ALA A 174 -19.24 5.72 8.61
CA ALA A 174 -19.17 7.04 7.96
C ALA A 174 -19.23 8.20 8.98
N LYS A 175 -20.12 8.12 9.98
CA LYS A 175 -20.20 9.11 11.07
C LYS A 175 -18.97 9.06 11.98
N GLY A 176 -18.53 7.84 12.30
CA GLY A 176 -17.39 7.57 13.16
C GLY A 176 -16.08 8.08 12.57
N LEU A 177 -15.84 7.92 11.26
CA LEU A 177 -14.65 8.44 10.58
C LEU A 177 -14.52 9.96 10.74
N ARG A 178 -15.62 10.70 10.58
CA ARG A 178 -15.63 12.16 10.86
C ARG A 178 -15.40 12.44 12.34
N LYS A 179 -16.08 11.74 13.25
CA LYS A 179 -15.88 11.91 14.71
C LYS A 179 -14.44 11.65 15.12
N ALA A 180 -13.82 10.63 14.52
CA ALA A 180 -12.42 10.29 14.70
C ALA A 180 -11.50 11.29 14.00
N GLY A 181 -12.01 12.22 13.19
CA GLY A 181 -11.31 13.30 12.49
C GLY A 181 -10.50 12.86 11.27
N TYR A 182 -11.01 11.90 10.50
CA TYR A 182 -10.51 11.60 9.15
C TYR A 182 -10.64 12.81 8.21
N ALA A 183 -11.76 13.54 8.30
CA ALA A 183 -12.02 14.76 7.53
C ALA A 183 -12.63 15.83 8.43
N THR A 184 -12.31 17.10 8.15
CA THR A 184 -12.88 18.28 8.83
C THR A 184 -14.27 18.64 8.31
N ASP A 185 -14.60 18.25 7.08
CA ASP A 185 -15.89 18.53 6.45
C ASP A 185 -17.06 17.90 7.23
N LYS A 186 -17.98 18.76 7.70
CA LYS A 186 -19.20 18.36 8.42
C LYS A 186 -20.11 17.44 7.59
N LYS A 187 -20.10 17.59 6.26
CA LYS A 187 -20.87 16.81 5.27
C LYS A 187 -20.17 15.52 4.83
N TYR A 188 -18.97 15.23 5.32
CA TYR A 188 -18.20 14.04 4.94
C TYR A 188 -18.98 12.72 5.09
N PRO A 189 -19.68 12.45 6.23
CA PRO A 189 -20.49 11.25 6.36
C PRO A 189 -21.58 11.15 5.29
N GLN A 190 -22.24 12.27 4.96
CA GLN A 190 -23.31 12.33 3.97
C GLN A 190 -22.79 12.09 2.56
N LYS A 191 -21.59 12.60 2.23
CA LYS A 191 -20.92 12.33 0.95
C LYS A 191 -20.64 10.83 0.78
N LEU A 192 -20.07 10.18 1.81
CA LEU A 192 -19.84 8.73 1.79
C LEU A 192 -21.15 7.96 1.68
N LEU A 193 -22.15 8.30 2.50
CA LEU A 193 -23.45 7.63 2.48
C LEU A 193 -24.17 7.79 1.13
N LYS A 194 -24.04 8.94 0.48
CA LYS A 194 -24.59 9.17 -0.86
C LYS A 194 -23.93 8.21 -1.86
N LEU A 195 -22.61 8.14 -1.90
CA LEU A 195 -21.88 7.22 -2.78
C LEU A 195 -22.26 5.75 -2.51
N ILE A 196 -22.26 5.33 -1.24
CA ILE A 196 -22.60 3.95 -0.86
C ILE A 196 -24.01 3.57 -1.30
N LYS A 197 -24.98 4.48 -1.15
CA LYS A 197 -26.37 4.23 -1.55
C LYS A 197 -26.55 4.26 -3.07
N THR A 198 -26.04 5.31 -3.74
CA THR A 198 -26.19 5.49 -5.19
C THR A 198 -25.60 4.33 -5.98
N TYR A 199 -24.43 3.83 -5.55
CA TYR A 199 -23.75 2.71 -6.21
C TYR A 199 -23.91 1.38 -5.48
N GLN A 200 -24.84 1.29 -4.51
CA GLN A 200 -25.14 0.08 -3.75
C GLN A 200 -23.90 -0.66 -3.21
N LEU A 201 -22.87 0.09 -2.78
CA LEU A 201 -21.56 -0.46 -2.41
C LEU A 201 -21.63 -1.41 -1.20
N PHE A 202 -22.68 -1.30 -0.39
CA PHE A 202 -22.94 -2.16 0.77
C PHE A 202 -23.17 -3.63 0.37
N GLU A 203 -23.46 -3.94 -0.90
CA GLU A 203 -23.51 -5.33 -1.37
C GLU A 203 -22.17 -6.06 -1.19
N PHE A 204 -21.06 -5.33 -1.31
CA PHE A 204 -19.71 -5.88 -1.13
C PHE A 204 -19.39 -6.20 0.34
N ASP A 205 -20.07 -5.56 1.30
CA ASP A 205 -19.85 -5.79 2.74
C ASP A 205 -20.28 -7.18 3.20
N SER A 206 -21.15 -7.83 2.42
CA SER A 206 -21.66 -9.18 2.69
C SER A 206 -20.91 -10.27 1.90
N PHE A 207 -19.90 -9.91 1.11
CA PHE A 207 -19.11 -10.88 0.37
C PHE A 207 -18.36 -11.78 1.35
N LYS A 208 -18.46 -13.10 1.17
CA LYS A 208 -17.85 -14.09 2.07
C LYS A 208 -16.50 -14.53 1.50
N LYS A 209 -15.50 -14.73 2.36
CA LYS A 209 -14.16 -15.20 1.97
C LYS A 209 -14.21 -16.50 1.15
N ARG A 210 -15.14 -17.40 1.46
CA ARG A 210 -15.38 -18.66 0.71
C ARG A 210 -15.77 -18.46 -0.77
N HIS A 211 -16.24 -17.27 -1.15
CA HIS A 211 -16.62 -16.94 -2.53
C HIS A 211 -15.47 -16.35 -3.35
N PHE A 212 -14.31 -16.08 -2.72
CA PHE A 212 -13.08 -15.83 -3.44
C PHE A 212 -12.61 -17.11 -4.14
N LYS A 213 -13.22 -17.42 -5.29
CA LYS A 213 -12.71 -18.47 -6.17
C LYS A 213 -11.42 -17.95 -6.79
N THR A 214 -10.28 -18.23 -6.15
CA THR A 214 -9.00 -18.15 -6.86
C THR A 214 -9.08 -19.08 -8.07
N ALA A 215 -8.60 -18.63 -9.22
CA ALA A 215 -8.50 -19.48 -10.43
C ALA A 215 -7.70 -20.79 -10.20
N LYS A 216 -7.03 -20.96 -9.05
CA LYS A 216 -6.46 -22.23 -8.58
C LYS A 216 -7.51 -23.32 -8.27
N HIS A 217 -8.79 -22.99 -8.03
CA HIS A 217 -9.84 -23.95 -7.62
C HIS A 217 -10.86 -24.33 -8.72
N SER A 218 -10.55 -24.10 -10.00
CA SER A 218 -11.32 -24.70 -11.11
C SER A 218 -10.59 -25.88 -11.78
N LYS A 219 -9.40 -26.26 -11.32
CA LYS A 219 -8.89 -27.60 -11.60
C LYS A 219 -9.62 -28.57 -10.69
N LYS A 220 -10.57 -29.31 -11.27
CA LYS A 220 -10.95 -30.65 -10.80
C LYS A 220 -9.64 -31.39 -10.49
N TYR A 221 -9.33 -31.57 -9.20
CA TYR A 221 -8.18 -32.36 -8.78
C TYR A 221 -8.47 -33.80 -9.18
N LEU A 222 -7.97 -34.20 -10.35
CA LEU A 222 -7.48 -35.55 -10.51
C LEU A 222 -6.25 -35.68 -9.60
N PRO A 223 -6.09 -36.77 -8.84
CA PRO A 223 -4.97 -36.92 -7.93
C PRO A 223 -3.66 -36.88 -8.72
N LYS A 224 -2.92 -35.77 -8.58
CA LYS A 224 -1.61 -35.62 -9.21
C LYS A 224 -0.60 -36.28 -8.28
N LYS A 225 0.10 -37.29 -8.80
CA LYS A 225 1.18 -38.03 -8.14
C LYS A 225 2.16 -37.05 -7.47
N LYS A 226 2.41 -37.22 -6.17
CA LYS A 226 3.38 -36.42 -5.41
C LYS A 226 4.76 -36.56 -6.05
N GLU A 227 5.33 -35.48 -6.55
CA GLU A 227 6.73 -35.43 -6.97
C GLU A 227 7.56 -34.92 -5.79
N THR A 228 8.30 -35.82 -5.16
CA THR A 228 9.28 -35.48 -4.13
C THR A 228 10.55 -34.96 -4.81
N LYS A 229 10.89 -33.69 -4.59
CA LYS A 229 12.15 -33.08 -5.04
C LYS A 229 13.06 -32.84 -3.85
N THR A 230 14.36 -32.77 -4.08
CA THR A 230 15.33 -32.54 -2.99
C THR A 230 16.23 -31.34 -3.29
N TYR A 231 16.55 -30.56 -2.26
CA TYR A 231 17.38 -29.35 -2.35
C TYR A 231 18.57 -29.44 -1.40
N ILE A 232 19.77 -29.10 -1.87
CA ILE A 232 20.98 -29.07 -1.02
C ILE A 232 21.20 -27.63 -0.56
N VAL A 233 21.21 -27.43 0.77
CA VAL A 233 21.42 -26.12 1.40
C VAL A 233 22.78 -25.55 1.01
N LYS A 234 22.80 -24.28 0.59
CA LYS A 234 24.00 -23.53 0.20
C LYS A 234 24.33 -22.47 1.24
N LYS A 235 25.58 -22.02 1.24
CA LYS A 235 26.05 -20.91 2.09
C LYS A 235 25.17 -19.67 1.86
N GLY A 236 24.54 -19.18 2.92
CA GLY A 236 23.65 -18.01 2.89
C GLY A 236 22.16 -18.32 2.71
N ASP A 237 21.77 -19.60 2.63
CA ASP A 237 20.36 -19.96 2.60
C ASP A 237 19.66 -19.73 3.95
N THR A 238 18.37 -19.43 3.88
CA THR A 238 17.46 -19.41 5.03
C THR A 238 16.21 -20.21 4.70
N LEU A 239 15.53 -20.76 5.72
CA LEU A 239 14.27 -21.47 5.51
C LEU A 239 13.24 -20.62 4.76
N TYR A 240 13.20 -19.31 5.02
CA TYR A 240 12.31 -18.38 4.33
C TYR A 240 12.65 -18.25 2.83
N ALA A 241 13.93 -18.10 2.49
CA ALA A 241 14.35 -18.00 1.09
C ALA A 241 14.08 -19.30 0.32
N ILE A 242 14.30 -20.45 0.96
CA ILE A 242 14.02 -21.78 0.38
C ILE A 242 12.51 -21.98 0.23
N SER A 243 11.71 -21.71 1.27
CA SER A 243 10.26 -21.88 1.22
C SER A 243 9.64 -20.99 0.14
N LYS A 244 10.13 -19.76 0.00
CA LYS A 244 9.67 -18.83 -1.04
C LYS A 244 10.07 -19.29 -2.45
N ARG A 245 11.26 -19.87 -2.60
CA ARG A 245 11.74 -20.43 -3.88
C ARG A 245 10.88 -21.59 -4.36
N PHE A 246 10.44 -22.44 -3.45
CA PHE A 246 9.69 -23.66 -3.76
C PHE A 246 8.18 -23.54 -3.54
N ASP A 247 7.65 -22.34 -3.28
CA ASP A 247 6.22 -22.09 -3.01
C ASP A 247 5.63 -23.02 -1.94
N ILE A 248 6.42 -23.33 -0.91
CA ILE A 248 5.98 -24.09 0.28
C ILE A 248 6.06 -23.18 1.52
N SER A 249 5.27 -23.48 2.54
CA SER A 249 5.38 -22.73 3.80
C SER A 249 6.64 -23.14 4.56
N VAL A 250 7.20 -22.23 5.36
CA VAL A 250 8.32 -22.57 6.26
C VAL A 250 7.91 -23.69 7.23
N ALA A 251 6.66 -23.69 7.69
CA ALA A 251 6.13 -24.73 8.56
C ALA A 251 6.15 -26.11 7.86
N ALA A 252 5.63 -26.20 6.64
CA ALA A 252 5.63 -27.43 5.85
C ALA A 252 7.06 -27.89 5.53
N LEU A 253 7.95 -26.97 5.17
CA LEU A 253 9.36 -27.29 4.92
C LEU A 253 10.04 -27.87 6.18
N LYS A 254 9.75 -27.32 7.35
CA LYS A 254 10.28 -27.83 8.63
C LYS A 254 9.72 -29.19 8.98
N GLU A 255 8.41 -29.38 8.79
CA GLU A 255 7.71 -30.64 9.05
C GLU A 255 8.25 -31.77 8.16
N GLN A 256 8.38 -31.53 6.84
CA GLN A 256 8.91 -32.49 5.87
C GLN A 256 10.36 -32.91 6.16
N ASN A 257 11.12 -32.08 6.87
CA ASN A 257 12.55 -32.27 7.12
C ASN A 257 12.89 -32.45 8.61
N ASN A 258 11.88 -32.63 9.46
CA ASN A 258 12.02 -32.78 10.90
C ASN A 258 12.89 -31.68 11.56
N LEU A 259 12.78 -30.44 11.08
CA LEU A 259 13.56 -29.31 11.58
C LEU A 259 12.88 -28.68 12.80
N LYS A 260 13.54 -28.72 13.95
CA LYS A 260 13.01 -28.16 15.21
C LYS A 260 13.14 -26.64 15.25
N ASN A 261 14.25 -26.11 14.76
CA ASN A 261 14.60 -24.69 14.73
C ASN A 261 14.74 -24.19 13.28
N ASN A 262 15.23 -22.96 13.11
CA ASN A 262 15.42 -22.35 11.80
C ASN A 262 16.84 -22.50 11.25
N ASP A 263 17.66 -23.28 11.95
CA ASP A 263 19.07 -23.45 11.63
C ASP A 263 19.21 -24.43 10.46
N LEU A 264 20.07 -24.08 9.51
CA LEU A 264 20.32 -24.84 8.31
C LEU A 264 21.83 -25.10 8.17
N GLU A 265 22.18 -26.38 8.10
CA GLU A 265 23.54 -26.81 7.83
C GLU A 265 23.81 -26.79 6.33
N ILE A 266 24.91 -26.14 5.93
CA ILE A 266 25.35 -26.10 4.53
C ILE A 266 25.63 -27.55 4.07
N GLY A 267 25.13 -27.91 2.90
CA GLY A 267 25.23 -29.27 2.36
C GLY A 267 24.10 -30.21 2.79
N LYS A 268 23.25 -29.81 3.75
CA LYS A 268 22.11 -30.62 4.17
C LYS A 268 21.10 -30.77 3.03
N LYS A 269 20.64 -31.99 2.80
CA LYS A 269 19.61 -32.30 1.81
C LYS A 269 18.23 -32.14 2.44
N LEU A 270 17.41 -31.27 1.86
CA LEU A 270 16.03 -31.03 2.23
C LEU A 270 15.08 -31.68 1.22
N ILE A 271 14.06 -32.33 1.73
CA ILE A 271 12.89 -32.84 1.01
C ILE A 271 11.94 -31.67 0.76
N ILE A 272 11.49 -31.54 -0.50
CA ILE A 272 10.55 -30.54 -0.98
C ILE A 272 9.37 -31.31 -1.58
N GLU A 273 8.28 -31.40 -0.82
CA GLU A 273 7.02 -31.98 -1.29
C GLU A 273 5.95 -30.90 -1.43
N HIS A 274 5.19 -30.97 -2.54
CA HIS A 274 4.10 -30.06 -2.89
C HIS A 274 2.73 -30.63 -2.57
#